data_AF-A0A497GXF4-F1
#
_entry.id   AF-A0A497GXF4-F1
#
_cell.length_a   1.000
_cell.length_b   1.000
_cell.length_c   1.000
_cell.angle_alpha   90.00
_cell.angle_beta   90.00
_cell.angle_gamma   90.00
#
_symmetry.space_group_name_H-M   'P 1'
#
loop_
_entity.id
_entity.type
_entity.pdbx_description
1 polymer ?
#
loop_
_entity_poly.entity_id
_entity_poly.type
_entity_poly.pdbx_seq_one_letter_code
_entity_poly.pdbx_strand_id
1 'polypeptide(L)'
;MNTNDFTDELILRLEPEWGPDKTEKLKLIHAISDEDRQRRIERILKLSSSKLLKDNLIDSLLLPPSTKEECGQGEITLGQVCYGKNSDGTDRELYPLNVSLKGLPCHVLCSGLTGTGKTTLAEHISVQL
;
A
#
# COMPACT_ATOMS: atom_id res chain seq x y z
N MET A 1 5.05 -18.63 -17.75
CA MET A 1 3.70 -18.06 -17.84
C MET A 1 3.43 -17.82 -19.31
N ASN A 2 2.36 -18.40 -19.87
CA ASN A 2 1.99 -18.13 -21.25
C ASN A 2 1.52 -16.68 -21.37
N THR A 3 1.84 -16.01 -22.48
CA THR A 3 1.46 -14.60 -22.72
C THR A 3 -0.05 -14.37 -22.63
N ASN A 4 -0.84 -15.39 -22.93
CA ASN A 4 -2.30 -15.38 -22.77
C ASN A 4 -2.76 -15.25 -21.32
N ASP A 5 -2.11 -15.93 -20.37
CA ASP A 5 -2.50 -15.91 -18.94
C ASP A 5 -2.37 -14.51 -18.35
N PHE A 6 -1.31 -13.78 -18.74
CA PHE A 6 -1.04 -12.42 -18.27
C PHE A 6 -2.03 -11.40 -18.84
N THR A 7 -2.45 -11.58 -20.09
CA THR A 7 -3.43 -10.69 -20.74
C THR A 7 -4.82 -10.88 -20.16
N ASP A 8 -5.23 -12.12 -19.87
CA ASP A 8 -6.50 -12.42 -19.23
C ASP A 8 -6.58 -11.85 -17.81
N GLU A 9 -5.48 -11.92 -17.05
CA GLU A 9 -5.38 -11.29 -15.72
C GLU A 9 -5.57 -9.76 -15.79
N LEU A 10 -4.95 -9.10 -16.75
CA LEU A 10 -5.11 -7.65 -16.94
C LEU A 10 -6.53 -7.27 -17.35
N ILE A 11 -7.17 -8.07 -18.20
CA ILE A 11 -8.55 -7.81 -18.63
C ILE A 11 -9.52 -7.99 -17.47
N LEU A 12 -9.37 -9.05 -16.67
CA LEU A 12 -10.19 -9.26 -15.45
C LEU A 12 -10.07 -8.10 -14.47
N ARG A 13 -8.86 -7.55 -14.29
CA ARG A 13 -8.65 -6.36 -13.43
C ARG A 13 -9.32 -5.09 -13.95
N LEU A 14 -9.49 -4.96 -15.27
CA LEU A 14 -10.08 -3.78 -15.90
C LEU A 14 -11.60 -3.90 -16.08
N GLU A 15 -12.16 -5.09 -15.93
CA GLU A 15 -13.59 -5.38 -16.11
C GLU A 15 -14.53 -4.53 -15.24
N PRO A 16 -14.25 -4.26 -13.94
CA PRO A 16 -15.11 -3.41 -13.12
C PRO A 16 -15.31 -1.99 -13.68
N GLU A 17 -14.32 -1.49 -14.40
CA GLU A 17 -14.26 -0.10 -14.88
C GLU A 17 -14.68 0.02 -16.35
N TRP A 18 -14.38 -1.02 -17.14
CA TRP A 18 -14.65 -1.02 -18.57
C TRP A 18 -15.95 -1.73 -18.94
N GLY A 19 -16.50 -2.51 -18.01
CA GLY A 19 -17.69 -3.32 -18.19
C GLY A 19 -17.43 -4.60 -19.01
N PRO A 20 -18.31 -5.61 -18.85
CA PRO A 20 -18.13 -6.94 -19.45
C PRO A 20 -18.13 -6.89 -20.99
N ASP A 21 -18.99 -6.07 -21.60
CA ASP A 21 -19.09 -5.98 -23.06
C ASP A 21 -17.79 -5.50 -23.73
N LYS A 22 -17.06 -4.61 -23.07
CA LYS A 22 -15.82 -4.02 -23.60
C LYS A 22 -14.65 -4.96 -23.39
N THR A 23 -14.60 -5.66 -22.26
CA THR A 23 -13.55 -6.63 -21.95
C THR A 23 -13.68 -7.90 -22.79
N GLU A 24 -14.89 -8.39 -23.05
CA GLU A 24 -15.12 -9.51 -23.96
C GLU A 24 -14.70 -9.19 -25.40
N LYS A 25 -15.05 -8.01 -25.91
CA LYS A 25 -14.61 -7.55 -27.24
C LYS A 25 -13.08 -7.47 -27.33
N LEU A 26 -12.41 -7.00 -26.28
CA LEU A 26 -10.96 -6.94 -26.21
C LEU A 26 -10.30 -8.32 -26.21
N LYS A 27 -10.87 -9.29 -25.49
CA LYS A 27 -10.41 -10.70 -25.51
C LYS A 27 -10.52 -11.29 -26.92
N LEU A 28 -11.67 -11.09 -27.57
CA LEU A 28 -11.89 -11.57 -28.93
C LEU A 28 -10.92 -10.94 -29.93
N ILE A 29 -10.75 -9.61 -29.87
CA ILE A 29 -9.82 -8.90 -30.76
C ILE A 29 -8.39 -9.38 -30.53
N HIS A 30 -7.96 -9.56 -29.28
CA HIS A 30 -6.63 -10.06 -28.96
C HIS A 30 -6.38 -11.47 -29.52
N ALA A 31 -7.36 -12.38 -29.36
CA ALA A 31 -7.26 -13.76 -29.82
C ALA A 31 -7.14 -13.91 -31.34
N ILE A 32 -7.73 -12.99 -32.12
CA ILE A 32 -7.70 -13.02 -33.60
C ILE A 32 -6.65 -12.09 -34.22
N SER A 33 -5.88 -11.37 -33.40
CA SER A 33 -4.89 -10.40 -33.86
C SER A 33 -3.53 -11.04 -34.18
N ASP A 34 -2.78 -10.40 -35.05
CA ASP A 34 -1.36 -10.66 -35.31
C ASP A 34 -0.46 -10.17 -34.16
N GLU A 35 0.79 -10.66 -34.11
CA GLU A 35 1.71 -10.40 -32.98
C GLU A 35 1.90 -8.91 -32.68
N ASP A 36 2.02 -8.07 -33.72
CA ASP A 36 2.24 -6.63 -33.53
C ASP A 36 1.02 -5.94 -32.91
N ARG A 37 -0.17 -6.38 -33.29
CA ARG A 37 -1.42 -5.85 -32.74
C ARG A 37 -1.70 -6.40 -31.35
N GLN A 38 -1.37 -7.65 -31.06
CA GLN A 38 -1.40 -8.21 -29.71
C GLN A 38 -0.51 -7.41 -28.75
N ARG A 39 0.76 -7.15 -29.12
CA ARG A 39 1.69 -6.32 -28.32
C ARG A 39 1.15 -4.91 -28.06
N ARG A 40 0.45 -4.34 -29.04
CA ARG A 40 -0.18 -3.02 -28.88
C ARG A 40 -1.33 -3.06 -27.88
N ILE A 41 -2.18 -4.10 -27.94
CA ILE A 41 -3.28 -4.31 -26.99
C ILE A 41 -2.72 -4.53 -25.58
N GLU A 42 -1.71 -5.39 -25.42
CA GLU A 42 -1.05 -5.62 -24.13
C GLU A 42 -0.47 -4.33 -23.54
N ARG A 43 0.16 -3.48 -24.37
CA ARG A 43 0.70 -2.20 -23.91
C ARG A 43 -0.41 -1.27 -23.40
N ILE A 44 -1.54 -1.23 -24.10
CA ILE A 44 -2.71 -0.43 -23.68
C ILE A 44 -3.27 -0.98 -22.36
N LEU A 45 -3.39 -2.30 -22.22
CA LEU A 45 -3.86 -2.94 -20.99
C LEU A 45 -2.93 -2.65 -19.81
N LYS A 46 -1.61 -2.76 -20.00
CA LYS A 46 -0.59 -2.41 -18.98
C LYS A 46 -0.65 -0.94 -18.56
N LEU A 47 -0.81 -0.03 -19.51
CA LEU A 47 -0.92 1.41 -19.21
C LEU A 47 -2.23 1.73 -18.48
N SER A 48 -3.32 1.10 -18.89
CA SER A 48 -4.63 1.32 -18.29
C SER A 48 -4.71 0.76 -16.87
N SER A 49 -4.20 -0.46 -16.66
CA SER A 49 -4.15 -1.07 -15.32
C SER A 49 -3.22 -0.33 -14.37
N SER A 50 -2.05 0.12 -14.85
CA SER A 50 -1.13 0.92 -14.03
C SER A 50 -1.68 2.30 -13.71
N LYS A 51 -2.43 2.93 -14.62
CA LYS A 51 -3.16 4.16 -14.33
C LYS A 51 -4.24 3.91 -13.28
N LEU A 52 -5.03 2.84 -13.42
CA LEU A 52 -6.06 2.50 -12.44
C LEU A 52 -5.49 2.22 -11.05
N LEU A 53 -4.36 1.50 -11.00
CA LEU A 53 -3.65 1.25 -9.75
C LEU A 53 -3.08 2.55 -9.17
N LYS A 54 -2.53 3.44 -10.00
CA LYS A 54 -2.06 4.75 -9.55
C LYS A 54 -3.21 5.62 -9.06
N ASP A 55 -4.31 5.73 -9.78
CA ASP A 55 -5.45 6.55 -9.38
C ASP A 55 -6.11 5.97 -8.12
N ASN A 56 -6.14 4.64 -7.94
CA ASN A 56 -6.60 4.01 -6.70
C ASN A 56 -5.57 4.07 -5.55
N LEU A 57 -4.26 4.08 -5.81
CA LEU A 57 -3.21 4.11 -4.76
C LEU A 57 -2.80 5.53 -4.35
N ILE A 58 -2.88 6.50 -5.28
CA ILE A 58 -2.47 7.90 -5.04
C ILE A 58 -3.59 8.66 -4.31
N ASP A 59 -4.86 8.28 -4.49
CA ASP A 59 -5.97 8.83 -3.70
C ASP A 59 -6.30 7.99 -2.45
N SER A 60 -5.76 6.77 -2.31
CA SER A 60 -5.93 5.98 -1.09
C SER A 60 -4.85 6.31 -0.07
N LEU A 61 -5.06 7.42 0.64
CA LEU A 61 -4.77 7.46 2.06
C LEU A 61 -5.59 6.33 2.71
N LEU A 62 -5.07 5.09 2.67
CA LEU A 62 -5.84 3.85 2.90
C LEU A 62 -6.62 3.88 4.22
N LEU A 63 -6.03 4.52 5.24
CA LEU A 63 -6.68 4.96 6.48
C LEU A 63 -5.94 6.20 7.00
N PRO A 64 -6.63 7.23 7.54
CA PRO A 64 -5.96 8.33 8.23
C PRO A 64 -5.12 7.80 9.40
N PRO A 65 -3.99 8.44 9.76
CA PRO A 65 -3.28 8.10 10.97
C PRO A 65 -4.17 8.32 12.20
N SER A 66 -3.95 7.53 13.27
CA SER A 66 -4.54 7.78 14.59
C SER A 66 -4.35 9.23 15.02
N THR A 67 -5.31 9.87 15.68
CA THR A 67 -5.28 11.32 15.90
C THR A 67 -4.19 11.77 16.87
N LYS A 68 -3.91 13.08 16.91
CA LYS A 68 -2.96 13.66 17.87
C LYS A 68 -3.40 13.43 19.32
N GLU A 69 -4.71 13.44 19.59
CA GLU A 69 -5.27 13.18 20.91
C GLU A 69 -5.11 11.72 21.32
N GLU A 70 -5.24 10.79 20.38
CA GLU A 70 -5.03 9.35 20.63
C GLU A 70 -3.55 9.04 20.90
N CYS A 71 -2.65 9.60 20.09
CA CYS A 71 -1.21 9.37 20.22
C CYS A 71 -0.55 10.25 21.29
N GLY A 72 -1.20 11.32 21.76
CA GLY A 72 -0.61 12.25 22.73
C GLY A 72 -0.75 11.81 24.18
N GLN A 73 -1.54 10.77 24.45
CA GLN A 73 -1.85 10.31 25.80
C GLN A 73 -0.81 9.31 26.32
N GLY A 74 -0.16 9.62 27.43
CA GLY A 74 0.75 8.69 28.10
C GLY A 74 1.98 9.35 28.67
N GLU A 75 2.68 8.60 29.51
CA GLU A 75 3.87 9.07 30.23
C GLU A 75 5.16 8.86 29.43
N ILE A 76 5.19 7.91 28.50
CA ILE A 76 6.39 7.53 27.75
C ILE A 76 6.27 7.93 26.29
N THR A 77 7.24 8.67 25.77
CA THR A 77 7.39 8.92 24.34
C THR A 77 8.20 7.79 23.69
N LEU A 78 7.58 7.05 22.78
CA LEU A 78 8.23 5.93 22.05
C LEU A 78 8.84 6.35 20.72
N GLY A 79 8.41 7.47 20.14
CA GLY A 79 8.90 7.94 18.85
C GLY A 79 8.03 9.01 18.23
N GLN A 80 8.13 9.18 16.91
CA GLN A 80 7.31 10.08 16.12
C GLN A 80 6.34 9.29 15.24
N VAL A 81 5.09 9.74 15.16
CA VAL A 81 4.12 9.26 14.19
C VAL A 81 4.48 9.85 12.84
N CYS A 82 4.85 8.99 11.89
CA CYS A 82 5.13 9.37 10.52
C CYS A 82 4.02 8.89 9.59
N TYR A 83 3.57 9.75 8.68
CA TYR A 83 2.51 9.39 7.74
C TYR A 83 2.67 10.11 6.39
N GLY A 84 2.84 9.32 5.33
CA GLY A 84 3.14 9.83 3.99
C GLY A 84 4.59 10.31 3.85
N LYS A 85 4.88 10.95 2.71
CA LYS A 85 6.20 11.46 2.36
C LYS A 85 6.15 12.97 2.12
N ASN A 86 7.22 13.66 2.48
CA ASN A 86 7.47 15.03 2.06
C ASN A 86 7.87 15.09 0.58
N SER A 87 7.89 16.29 0.00
CA SER A 87 8.28 16.52 -1.40
C SER A 87 9.72 16.12 -1.73
N ASP A 88 10.57 16.00 -0.71
CA ASP A 88 11.97 15.54 -0.81
C ASP A 88 12.14 14.02 -0.63
N GLY A 89 11.04 13.28 -0.44
CA GLY A 89 11.05 11.82 -0.24
C GLY A 89 11.31 11.36 1.19
N THR A 90 11.49 12.29 2.15
CA THR A 90 11.61 11.97 3.57
C THR A 90 10.25 11.61 4.17
N ASP A 91 10.26 10.84 5.27
CA ASP A 91 9.03 10.54 6.01
C ASP A 91 8.47 11.82 6.63
N ARG A 92 7.17 12.06 6.45
CA ARG A 92 6.51 13.21 7.04
C ARG A 92 6.16 12.91 8.49
N GLU A 93 6.85 13.57 9.42
CA GLU A 93 6.56 13.52 10.85
C GLU A 93 5.31 14.36 11.19
N LEU A 94 4.48 13.85 12.10
CA LEU A 94 3.22 14.49 12.51
C LEU A 94 3.24 14.93 13.98
N TYR A 95 3.40 14.00 14.91
CA TYR A 95 3.41 14.24 16.36
C TYR A 95 4.07 13.08 17.11
N PRO A 96 4.53 13.31 18.36
CA PRO A 96 5.10 12.25 19.18
C PRO A 96 4.05 11.17 19.50
N LEU A 97 4.51 9.91 19.51
CA LEU A 97 3.75 8.77 20.00
C LEU A 97 4.03 8.60 21.49
N ASN A 98 3.09 9.04 22.32
CA ASN A 98 3.07 8.79 23.74
C ASN A 98 2.22 7.56 24.04
N VAL A 99 2.66 6.73 24.98
CA VAL A 99 1.93 5.55 25.41
C VAL A 99 1.83 5.52 26.93
N SER A 100 0.67 5.14 27.44
CA SER A 100 0.47 5.00 28.88
C SER A 100 1.06 3.71 29.41
N LEU A 101 1.80 3.80 30.51
CA LEU A 101 2.37 2.67 31.23
C LEU A 101 1.33 1.63 31.66
N LYS A 102 0.11 2.07 31.97
CA LYS A 102 -0.99 1.17 32.35
C LYS A 102 -1.58 0.41 31.17
N GLY A 103 -1.54 0.99 29.97
CA GLY A 103 -2.11 0.40 28.75
C GLY A 103 -1.10 -0.43 27.95
N LEU A 104 0.19 -0.16 28.13
CA LEU A 104 1.29 -0.83 27.44
C LEU A 104 1.28 -2.37 27.58
N PRO A 105 0.95 -2.97 28.75
CA PRO A 105 0.92 -4.42 28.91
C PRO A 105 -0.25 -5.10 28.18
N CYS A 106 -1.26 -4.33 27.74
CA CYS A 106 -2.50 -4.92 27.24
C CYS A 106 -2.29 -5.59 25.88
N HIS A 107 -1.70 -4.95 24.86
CA HIS A 107 -1.33 -5.59 23.58
C HIS A 107 -0.33 -4.72 22.77
N VAL A 108 0.97 -4.98 22.86
CA VAL A 108 1.98 -4.38 21.96
C VAL A 108 2.54 -5.44 21.03
N LEU A 109 2.39 -5.26 19.72
CA LEU A 109 3.00 -6.10 18.69
C LEU A 109 4.09 -5.31 17.97
N CYS A 110 5.34 -5.76 18.06
CA CYS A 110 6.46 -5.21 17.28
C CYS A 110 6.92 -6.26 16.27
N SER A 111 6.79 -5.96 14.98
CA SER A 111 7.19 -6.85 13.88
C SER A 111 8.07 -6.13 12.86
N GLY A 112 8.96 -6.85 12.19
CA GLY A 112 9.89 -6.30 11.21
C GLY A 112 11.05 -7.25 10.93
N LEU A 113 11.85 -6.96 9.92
CA LEU A 113 13.01 -7.76 9.52
C LEU A 113 14.10 -7.80 10.60
N THR A 114 14.97 -8.80 10.57
CA THR A 114 16.13 -8.85 11.47
C THR A 114 17.03 -7.64 11.25
N GLY A 115 17.55 -7.06 12.33
CA GLY A 115 18.42 -5.87 12.27
C GLY A 115 17.68 -4.51 12.28
N THR A 116 16.35 -4.47 12.27
CA THR A 116 15.58 -3.21 12.30
C THR A 116 15.42 -2.60 13.69
N GLY A 117 16.17 -3.06 14.70
CA GLY A 117 16.15 -2.49 16.05
C GLY A 117 14.98 -2.91 16.94
N LYS A 118 14.23 -3.98 16.62
CA LYS A 118 13.11 -4.46 17.47
C LYS A 118 13.52 -4.73 18.92
N THR A 119 14.66 -5.40 19.12
CA THR A 119 15.20 -5.68 20.46
C THR A 119 15.56 -4.39 21.19
N THR A 120 16.19 -3.44 20.49
CA THR A 120 16.52 -2.11 21.04
C THR A 120 15.29 -1.34 21.47
N LEU A 121 14.21 -1.38 20.68
CA LEU A 121 12.94 -0.77 21.04
C LEU A 121 12.32 -1.44 22.27
N ALA A 122 12.34 -2.78 22.33
CA ALA A 122 11.83 -3.52 23.48
C ALA A 122 12.63 -3.26 24.77
N GLU A 123 13.95 -3.17 24.69
CA GLU A 123 14.82 -2.79 25.82
C GLU A 123 14.53 -1.36 26.28
N HIS A 124 14.39 -0.41 25.35
CA HIS A 124 14.06 0.97 25.67
C HIS A 124 12.73 1.08 26.43
N ILE A 125 11.71 0.34 25.98
CA ILE A 125 10.42 0.24 26.66
C ILE A 125 10.58 -0.38 28.04
N SER A 126 11.38 -1.44 28.17
CA SER A 126 11.58 -2.17 29.42
C SER A 126 12.23 -1.32 30.52
N VAL A 127 13.09 -0.36 30.15
CA VAL A 127 13.71 0.58 31.10
C VAL A 127 12.72 1.60 31.66
N GLN A 128 11.60 1.84 30.96
CA GLN A 128 10.60 2.83 31.34
C GLN A 128 9.45 2.23 32.19
N LEU A 129 9.33 0.90 32.23
CA LEU A 129 8.38 0.14 33.06
C LEU A 129 8.89 -0.01 34.49
#